data_AF-A0A5S4G4N9-F1
#
_entry.id   AF-A0A5S4G4N9-F1
#
_cell.length_a   1.000
_cell.length_b   1.000
_cell.length_c   1.000
_cell.angle_alpha   90.00
_cell.angle_beta   90.00
_cell.angle_gamma   90.00
#
_symmetry.space_group_name_H-M   'P 1'
#
loop_
_entity.id
_entity.type
_entity.pdbx_description
1 polymer ?
#
loop_
_entity_poly.entity_id
_entity_poly.type
_entity_poly.pdbx_seq_one_letter_code
_entity_poly.pdbx_strand_id
1 'polypeptide(L)'
;HRDYHADNTLWSYGKLTGVVDWSDASSGPVSVDIARMRRGLALRYGPSVADRFRATFDQVSGGHAHDPYWDVRSLLDLLPEDDDRVLDEAHVPLYEDYLAKLLPEC
;
A
#
# COMPACT_ATOMS: atom_id res chain seq x y z
N HIS A 1 -9.21 -6.67 -4.59
CA HIS A 1 -8.22 -7.76 -4.46
C HIS A 1 -8.05 -8.19 -3.01
N ARG A 2 -8.02 -7.24 -2.07
CA ARG A 2 -7.74 -7.39 -0.63
C ARG A 2 -6.29 -7.69 -0.29
N ASP A 3 -5.53 -8.25 -1.22
CA ASP A 3 -4.07 -8.35 -1.11
C ASP A 3 -3.32 -7.79 -2.34
N TYR A 4 -3.66 -6.57 -2.75
CA TYR A 4 -3.01 -5.94 -3.92
C TYR A 4 -1.66 -5.32 -3.55
N HIS A 5 -0.55 -6.01 -3.83
CA HIS A 5 0.81 -5.49 -3.70
C HIS A 5 1.71 -5.94 -4.87
N ALA A 6 2.93 -5.39 -4.93
CA ALA A 6 3.84 -5.56 -6.06
C ALA A 6 4.18 -7.03 -6.35
N ASP A 7 4.29 -7.89 -5.34
CA ASP A 7 4.64 -9.30 -5.54
C ASP A 7 3.47 -10.14 -6.09
N ASN A 8 2.23 -9.64 -6.00
CA ASN A 8 1.03 -10.24 -6.65
C ASN A 8 0.82 -9.71 -8.09
N THR A 9 1.86 -9.13 -8.70
CA THR A 9 1.84 -8.67 -10.09
C THR A 9 2.81 -9.46 -10.95
N LEU A 10 2.35 -9.93 -12.11
CA LEU A 10 3.18 -10.66 -13.07
C LEU A 10 3.71 -9.73 -14.15
N TRP A 11 5.01 -9.81 -14.40
CA TRP A 11 5.70 -8.99 -15.40
C TRP A 11 6.44 -9.85 -16.41
N SER A 12 6.38 -9.45 -17.67
CA SER A 12 7.14 -10.05 -18.77
C SER A 12 7.71 -8.94 -19.63
N TYR A 13 9.03 -8.94 -19.82
CA TYR A 13 9.76 -7.93 -20.60
C TYR A 13 9.40 -6.47 -20.22
N GLY A 14 9.30 -6.19 -18.92
CA GLY A 14 8.97 -4.85 -18.42
C GLY A 14 7.50 -4.44 -18.58
N LYS A 15 6.62 -5.35 -19.02
CA LYS A 15 5.19 -5.13 -19.14
C LYS A 15 4.42 -5.94 -18.10
N LEU A 16 3.47 -5.30 -17.43
CA LEU A 16 2.50 -5.98 -16.57
C LEU A 16 1.61 -6.90 -17.42
N THR A 17 1.59 -8.19 -17.10
CA THR A 17 0.83 -9.21 -17.83
C THR A 17 -0.34 -9.79 -17.02
N GLY A 18 -0.35 -9.61 -15.70
CA GLY A 18 -1.44 -10.11 -14.86
C GLY A 18 -1.33 -9.70 -13.41
N VAL A 19 -2.44 -9.88 -12.69
CA VAL A 19 -2.55 -9.78 -11.24
C VAL A 19 -3.08 -11.12 -10.74
N VAL A 20 -2.46 -11.66 -9.70
CA VAL A 20 -2.71 -13.03 -9.21
C VAL A 20 -3.05 -13.02 -7.72
N ASP A 21 -3.46 -14.18 -7.21
CA ASP A 21 -3.87 -14.39 -5.81
C ASP A 21 -5.18 -13.67 -5.41
N TRP A 22 -6.24 -14.03 -6.12
CA TRP A 22 -7.59 -13.49 -5.91
C TRP A 22 -8.38 -14.21 -4.80
N SER A 23 -7.70 -14.99 -3.95
CA SER A 23 -8.33 -15.87 -2.96
C SER A 23 -9.23 -15.10 -1.97
N ASP A 24 -8.81 -13.89 -1.59
CA ASP A 24 -9.54 -13.00 -0.67
C ASP A 24 -10.37 -11.92 -1.38
N ALA A 25 -10.56 -12.04 -2.70
CA ALA A 25 -11.23 -11.01 -3.47
C ALA A 25 -12.67 -10.77 -2.99
N SER A 26 -12.98 -9.49 -2.74
CA SER A 26 -14.29 -9.05 -2.27
C SER A 26 -14.58 -7.62 -2.73
N SER A 27 -15.85 -7.21 -2.57
CA SER A 27 -16.31 -5.86 -2.85
C SER A 27 -16.01 -4.92 -1.69
N GLY A 28 -15.44 -3.75 -1.96
CA GLY A 28 -15.14 -2.74 -0.95
C GLY A 28 -14.52 -1.49 -1.57
N PRO A 29 -14.09 -0.53 -0.74
CA PRO A 29 -13.44 0.69 -1.21
C PRO A 29 -12.14 0.37 -1.95
N VAL A 30 -11.96 0.91 -3.15
CA VAL A 30 -10.73 0.77 -3.94
C VAL A 30 -9.49 1.24 -3.17
N SER A 31 -9.68 2.22 -2.28
CA SER A 31 -8.64 2.80 -1.43
C SER A 31 -7.95 1.77 -0.54
N VAL A 32 -8.60 0.65 -0.19
CA VAL A 32 -7.98 -0.45 0.56
C VAL A 32 -6.86 -1.11 -0.24
N ASP A 33 -7.11 -1.41 -1.53
CA ASP A 33 -6.11 -2.01 -2.41
C ASP A 33 -4.99 -1.01 -2.74
N ILE A 34 -5.34 0.27 -2.93
CA ILE A 34 -4.38 1.33 -3.25
C ILE A 34 -3.45 1.62 -2.06
N ALA A 35 -3.98 1.69 -0.85
CA ALA A 35 -3.17 1.87 0.35
C ALA A 35 -2.24 0.68 0.61
N ARG A 36 -2.71 -0.56 0.38
CA ARG A 36 -1.89 -1.78 0.47
C ARG A 36 -0.68 -1.70 -0.47
N MET A 37 -0.89 -1.32 -1.73
CA MET A 37 0.18 -1.16 -2.71
C MET A 37 1.14 -0.03 -2.33
N ARG A 38 0.61 1.15 -1.98
CA ARG A 38 1.40 2.32 -1.58
C ARG A 38 2.30 2.02 -0.40
N ARG A 39 1.78 1.38 0.65
CA ARG A 39 2.57 0.93 1.81
C ARG A 39 3.74 0.05 1.38
N GLY A 40 3.49 -0.98 0.57
CA GLY A 40 4.56 -1.87 0.09
C GLY A 40 5.64 -1.13 -0.71
N LEU A 41 5.24 -0.19 -1.58
CA LEU A 41 6.18 0.63 -2.34
C LEU A 41 6.97 1.59 -1.45
N ALA A 42 6.32 2.23 -0.48
CA ALA A 42 6.95 3.17 0.44
C ALA A 42 8.02 2.48 1.30
N LEU A 43 7.69 1.30 1.84
CA LEU A 43 8.60 0.56 2.72
C LEU A 43 9.78 -0.05 1.96
N ARG A 44 9.60 -0.44 0.70
CA ARG A 44 10.65 -1.08 -0.09
C ARG A 44 11.51 -0.10 -0.89
N TYR A 45 10.94 1.01 -1.35
CA TYR A 45 11.59 1.92 -2.30
C TYR A 45 11.52 3.40 -1.87
N GLY A 46 10.93 3.68 -0.71
CA GLY A 46 10.79 5.02 -0.16
C GLY A 46 9.46 5.69 -0.52
N PRO A 47 9.00 6.67 0.29
CA PRO A 47 7.68 7.26 0.14
C PRO A 47 7.42 7.98 -1.19
N SER A 48 8.45 8.45 -1.88
CA SER A 48 8.33 9.12 -3.18
C SER A 48 7.82 8.18 -4.28
N VAL A 49 8.14 6.89 -4.20
CA VAL A 49 7.64 5.89 -5.15
C VAL A 49 6.14 5.64 -4.94
N ALA A 50 5.68 5.63 -3.69
CA ALA A 50 4.26 5.54 -3.36
C ALA A 50 3.47 6.76 -3.89
N ASP A 51 4.03 7.97 -3.82
CA ASP A 51 3.40 9.17 -4.37
C ASP A 51 3.29 9.12 -5.89
N ARG A 52 4.36 8.65 -6.56
CA ARG A 52 4.35 8.49 -8.01
C ARG A 52 3.28 7.48 -8.44
N PHE A 53 3.14 6.38 -7.70
CA PHE A 53 2.07 5.41 -7.94
C PHE A 53 0.69 6.05 -7.74
N ARG A 54 0.47 6.79 -6.64
CA ARG A 54 -0.78 7.52 -6.37
C ARG A 54 -1.14 8.47 -7.50
N ALA A 55 -0.19 9.31 -7.94
CA ALA A 55 -0.40 10.28 -9.01
C ALA A 55 -0.74 9.59 -10.33
N THR A 56 -0.07 8.47 -10.64
CA THR A 56 -0.39 7.68 -11.84
C THR A 56 -1.79 7.06 -11.73
N PHE A 57 -2.14 6.51 -10.57
CA PHE A 57 -3.46 5.91 -10.33
C PHE A 57 -4.57 6.95 -10.50
N ASP A 58 -4.43 8.12 -9.88
CA ASP A 58 -5.39 9.23 -9.98
C ASP A 58 -5.64 9.65 -11.44
N GLN A 59 -4.55 9.79 -12.21
CA GLN A 59 -4.63 10.12 -13.64
C GLN A 59 -5.39 9.07 -14.46
N VAL A 60 -5.16 7.78 -14.22
CA VAL A 60 -5.81 6.72 -15.01
C VAL A 60 -7.22 6.38 -14.53
N SER A 61 -7.53 6.61 -13.24
CA SER A 61 -8.85 6.38 -12.66
C SER A 61 -9.83 7.52 -12.93
N GLY A 62 -9.34 8.66 -13.42
CA GLY A 62 -10.16 9.83 -13.72
C GLY A 62 -10.46 10.72 -12.50
N GLY A 63 -9.51 10.88 -11.58
CA GLY A 63 -9.67 11.77 -10.42
C GLY A 63 -10.06 11.07 -9.12
N HIS A 64 -9.35 10.00 -8.74
CA HIS A 64 -9.59 9.35 -7.46
C HIS A 64 -9.08 10.22 -6.32
N ALA A 65 -10.01 10.81 -5.56
CA ALA A 65 -9.70 11.56 -4.35
C ALA A 65 -9.00 10.63 -3.34
N HIS A 66 -7.72 10.93 -3.08
CA HIS A 66 -6.96 10.24 -2.05
C HIS A 66 -7.34 10.78 -0.67
N ASP A 67 -7.57 9.86 0.26
CA ASP A 67 -7.75 10.14 1.68
C ASP A 67 -6.63 9.42 2.46
N PRO A 68 -5.73 10.18 3.14
CA PRO A 68 -4.62 9.64 3.92
C PRO A 68 -5.04 8.66 5.01
N TYR A 69 -6.29 8.70 5.47
CA TYR A 69 -6.88 7.72 6.37
C TYR A 69 -6.57 6.28 5.94
N TRP A 70 -6.67 5.99 4.64
CA TRP A 70 -6.48 4.63 4.13
C TRP A 70 -5.02 4.16 4.24
N ASP A 71 -4.05 5.06 4.03
CA ASP A 71 -2.64 4.71 4.17
C ASP A 71 -2.26 4.48 5.64
N VAL A 72 -2.75 5.34 6.54
CA VAL A 72 -2.58 5.18 7.98
C VAL A 72 -3.23 3.87 8.44
N ARG A 73 -4.49 3.64 8.06
CA ARG A 73 -5.20 2.39 8.40
C ARG A 73 -4.46 1.16 7.91
N SER A 74 -3.91 1.20 6.68
CA SER A 74 -3.12 0.11 6.13
C SER A 74 -1.82 -0.11 6.91
N LEU A 75 -1.15 0.94 7.39
CA LEU A 75 0.01 0.76 8.26
C LEU A 75 -0.38 0.10 9.58
N LEU A 76 -1.49 0.54 10.19
CA LEU A 76 -1.99 -0.03 11.44
C LEU A 76 -2.37 -1.51 11.33
N ASP A 77 -2.73 -2.01 10.12
CA ASP A 77 -2.93 -3.46 9.88
C ASP A 77 -1.66 -4.32 10.10
N LEU A 78 -0.48 -3.71 10.17
CA LEU A 78 0.76 -4.40 10.52
C LEU A 78 0.93 -4.59 12.02
N LEU A 79 0.29 -3.75 12.83
CA LEU A 79 0.45 -3.82 14.26
C LEU A 79 -0.03 -5.19 14.77
N PRO A 80 0.67 -5.78 15.74
CA PRO A 80 0.17 -6.93 16.45
C PRO A 80 -1.17 -6.58 17.09
N GLU A 81 -2.23 -7.29 16.71
CA GLU A 81 -3.47 -7.27 17.48
C GLU A 81 -3.36 -8.20 18.71
N ASP A 82 -2.50 -9.22 18.61
CA ASP A 82 -2.19 -10.21 19.65
C ASP A 82 -0.65 -10.38 19.80
N ASP A 83 -0.19 -10.86 20.96
CA ASP A 83 1.24 -11.01 21.33
C ASP A 83 2.09 -11.86 20.34
N ASP A 84 1.45 -12.67 19.49
CA ASP A 84 2.14 -13.60 18.59
C ASP A 84 2.69 -12.93 17.31
N ARG A 85 2.26 -11.71 16.98
CA ARG A 85 2.62 -11.04 15.72
C ARG A 85 3.74 -10.02 15.92
N VAL A 86 4.98 -10.50 15.97
CA VAL A 86 6.16 -9.64 16.17
C VAL A 86 6.43 -8.76 14.95
N LEU A 87 6.44 -7.44 15.16
CA LEU A 87 7.03 -6.51 14.20
C LEU A 87 8.55 -6.62 14.29
N ASP A 88 9.19 -6.88 13.17
CA ASP A 88 10.64 -6.83 13.08
C ASP A 88 11.12 -5.40 13.39
N GLU A 89 11.85 -5.25 14.50
CA GLU A 89 12.40 -3.97 14.97
C GLU A 89 13.22 -3.25 13.90
N ALA A 90 13.86 -3.99 12.98
CA ALA A 90 14.61 -3.41 11.89
C ALA A 90 13.74 -2.60 10.90
N HIS A 91 12.44 -2.90 10.82
CA HIS A 91 11.50 -2.21 9.94
C HIS A 91 10.76 -1.06 10.62
N VAL A 92 10.83 -0.94 11.95
CA VAL A 92 10.13 0.11 12.72
C VAL A 92 10.45 1.53 12.23
N PRO A 93 11.72 1.90 11.98
CA PRO A 93 12.03 3.24 11.47
C PRO A 93 11.36 3.54 10.12
N LEU A 94 11.21 2.54 9.25
CA LEU A 94 10.52 2.72 7.96
C LEU A 94 9.02 2.96 8.13
N TYR A 95 8.40 2.32 9.13
CA TYR A 95 7.01 2.58 9.48
C TYR A 95 6.83 3.98 10.06
N GLU A 96 7.71 4.39 10.97
CA GLU A 96 7.69 5.73 11.58
C GLU A 96 7.90 6.83 10.54
N ASP A 97 8.89 6.69 9.65
CA ASP A 97 9.16 7.64 8.57
C ASP A 97 7.96 7.79 7.63
N TYR A 98 7.33 6.67 7.27
CA TYR A 98 6.15 6.70 6.42
C TYR A 98 4.95 7.32 7.14
N LEU A 99 4.73 6.99 8.42
CA LEU A 99 3.66 7.59 9.22
C LEU A 99 3.85 9.09 9.41
N ALA A 100 5.07 9.53 9.73
CA ALA A 100 5.42 10.94 9.90
C ALA A 100 5.15 11.75 8.62
N LYS A 101 5.29 11.11 7.46
CA LYS A 101 4.91 11.72 6.17
C LYS A 101 3.41 11.81 5.96
N LEU A 102 2.64 10.79 6.37
CA LEU A 102 1.19 10.73 6.14
C LEU A 102 0.41 11.68 7.04
N LEU A 103 0.81 11.81 8.31
CA LEU A 103 0.05 12.57 9.31
C LEU A 103 -0.19 14.06 8.95
N PRO A 104 0.73 14.79 8.31
CA PRO A 104 0.47 16.17 7.84
C PRO A 104 -0.58 16.28 6.73
N GLU A 105 -0.93 15.19 6.06
CA GLU A 105 -1.94 15.19 5.00
C GLU A 105 -3.37 14.94 5.53
N CYS A 106 -3.51 14.48 6.79
CA CYS A 106 -4.79 14.13 7.44
C CYS A 106 -5.65 15.34 7.83
#